data_AF-A0A969D6Q1-F1
#
_entry.id   AF-A0A969D6Q1-F1
#
_cell.length_a   1.000
_cell.length_b   1.000
_cell.length_c   1.000
_cell.angle_alpha   90.00
_cell.angle_beta   90.00
_cell.angle_gamma   90.00
#
_symmetry.space_group_name_H-M   'P 1'
#
loop_
_entity.id
_entity.type
_entity.pdbx_description
1 polymer ?
#
loop_
_entity_poly.entity_id
_entity_poly.type
_entity_poly.pdbx_seq_one_letter_code
_entity_poly.pdbx_strand_id
1 'polypeptide(L)'
;MKGIFGLLMAMWLALGAEAAYRVADNNPGVSTGGLVYASAQDAITASAAGDTVYIVPSYTSYGNITINKRLVVLGAGILPNAAVQTGSRWCSK
;
A
#
# COMPACT_ATOMS: atom_id res chain seq x y z
N MET A 1 16.85 40.14 13.95
CA MET A 1 16.43 39.50 12.68
C MET A 1 17.22 38.24 12.30
N LYS A 2 18.24 37.81 13.07
CA LYS A 2 19.03 36.59 12.79
C LYS A 2 18.33 35.26 13.14
N GLY A 3 17.45 35.27 14.14
CA GLY A 3 16.70 34.07 14.55
C GLY A 3 15.53 33.69 13.62
N ILE A 4 14.99 34.65 12.86
CA ILE A 4 13.81 34.41 12.01
C ILE A 4 14.18 33.55 10.78
N PHE A 5 15.39 33.73 10.24
CA PHE A 5 15.90 32.94 9.12
C PHE A 5 16.16 31.48 9.50
N GLY A 6 16.69 31.24 10.70
CA GLY A 6 16.88 29.88 11.21
C GLY A 6 15.56 29.15 11.44
N LEU A 7 14.53 29.87 11.91
CA LEU A 7 13.19 29.31 12.13
C LEU A 7 12.50 28.95 10.80
N LEU A 8 12.59 29.81 9.79
CA LEU A 8 11.99 29.57 8.47
C LEU A 8 12.65 28.39 7.73
N MET A 9 13.97 28.21 7.88
CA MET A 9 14.69 27.08 7.30
C MET A 9 14.36 25.76 8.00
N ALA A 10 14.15 25.77 9.33
CA ALA A 10 13.69 24.61 10.07
C ALA A 10 12.24 24.21 9.74
N MET A 11 11.37 25.20 9.45
CA MET A 11 9.98 24.95 9.10
C MET A 11 9.83 24.29 7.71
N TRP A 12 10.75 24.56 6.78
CA TRP A 12 10.78 23.91 5.47
C TRP A 12 11.13 22.42 5.55
N LEU A 13 11.98 22.03 6.51
CA LEU A 13 12.41 20.64 6.71
C LEU A 13 11.31 19.73 7.29
N ALA A 14 10.28 20.30 7.93
CA ALA A 14 9.24 19.55 8.63
C ALA A 14 8.08 19.07 7.74
N LEU A 15 8.02 19.47 6.47
CA LEU A 15 6.89 19.21 5.57
C LEU A 15 6.86 17.79 4.93
N GLY A 16 7.76 16.88 5.32
CA GLY A 16 7.99 15.61 4.60
C GLY A 16 7.44 14.33 5.25
N ALA A 17 6.58 14.40 6.26
CA ALA A 17 6.05 13.20 6.92
C ALA A 17 4.68 12.80 6.32
N GLU A 18 4.70 12.08 5.20
CA GLU A 18 3.52 11.47 4.61
C GLU A 18 3.53 9.95 4.83
N ALA A 19 2.36 9.38 5.16
CA ALA A 19 2.18 7.94 5.21
C ALA A 19 1.85 7.45 3.80
N ALA A 20 2.74 6.67 3.20
CA ALA A 20 2.56 6.18 1.84
C ALA A 20 1.69 4.90 1.82
N TYR A 21 0.96 4.74 0.71
CA TYR A 21 0.14 3.57 0.43
C TYR A 21 0.76 2.76 -0.72
N ARG A 22 1.05 1.47 -0.47
CA ARG A 22 1.61 0.55 -1.47
C ARG A 22 0.74 -0.70 -1.62
N VAL A 23 0.75 -1.27 -2.80
CA VAL A 23 -0.10 -2.42 -3.17
C VAL A 23 0.79 -3.61 -3.52
N ALA A 24 0.49 -4.76 -2.94
CA ALA A 24 1.06 -6.06 -3.31
C ALA A 24 0.05 -6.85 -4.13
N ASP A 25 0.33 -7.04 -5.41
CA ASP A 25 -0.54 -7.72 -6.38
C ASP A 25 0.29 -8.64 -7.27
N ASN A 26 0.21 -9.94 -7.01
CA ASN A 26 0.91 -10.98 -7.78
C ASN A 26 -0.02 -11.72 -8.76
N ASN A 27 -1.22 -11.17 -9.05
CA ASN A 27 -2.13 -11.74 -10.03
C ASN A 27 -1.52 -11.65 -11.44
N PRO A 28 -1.71 -12.70 -12.28
CA PRO A 28 -1.19 -12.70 -13.63
C PRO A 28 -1.83 -11.58 -14.46
N GLY A 29 -1.02 -10.83 -15.20
CA GLY A 29 -1.48 -9.75 -16.09
C GLY A 29 -1.60 -8.37 -15.42
N VAL A 30 -1.23 -8.23 -14.15
CA VAL A 30 -1.18 -6.92 -13.48
C VAL A 30 0.08 -6.15 -13.88
N SER A 31 -0.11 -4.87 -14.20
CA SER A 31 1.01 -3.96 -14.47
C SER A 31 1.66 -3.54 -13.16
N THR A 32 2.87 -3.99 -12.91
CA THR A 32 3.69 -3.54 -11.78
C THR A 32 4.34 -2.20 -12.08
N GLY A 33 4.55 -1.36 -11.05
CA GLY A 33 5.16 -0.04 -11.21
C GLY A 33 4.64 1.00 -10.22
N GLY A 34 5.48 2.00 -9.93
CA GLY A 34 5.17 3.07 -8.98
C GLY A 34 4.99 2.52 -7.55
N LEU A 35 3.73 2.34 -7.15
CA LEU A 35 3.33 1.88 -5.81
C LEU A 35 2.82 0.43 -5.79
N VAL A 36 2.81 -0.26 -6.94
CA VAL A 36 2.31 -1.64 -7.09
C VAL A 36 3.45 -2.62 -7.33
N TYR A 37 3.50 -3.68 -6.53
CA TYR A 37 4.57 -4.69 -6.52
C TYR A 37 4.01 -6.11 -6.69
N ALA A 38 4.69 -6.95 -7.48
CA ALA A 38 4.35 -8.37 -7.63
C ALA A 38 4.73 -9.24 -6.42
N SER A 39 5.36 -8.65 -5.41
CA SER A 39 5.81 -9.32 -4.19
C SER A 39 5.35 -8.51 -2.98
N ALA A 40 4.75 -9.21 -2.01
CA ALA A 40 4.41 -8.58 -0.74
C ALA A 40 5.65 -8.13 0.02
N GLN A 41 6.76 -8.87 -0.07
CA GLN A 41 8.01 -8.49 0.56
C GLN A 41 8.62 -7.23 -0.05
N ASP A 42 8.48 -7.02 -1.36
CA ASP A 42 9.00 -5.82 -2.03
C ASP A 42 8.18 -4.59 -1.64
N ALA A 43 6.84 -4.71 -1.59
CA ALA A 43 5.97 -3.66 -1.08
C ALA A 43 6.30 -3.28 0.37
N ILE A 44 6.55 -4.27 1.23
CA ILE A 44 6.96 -4.07 2.63
C ILE A 44 8.33 -3.40 2.69
N THR A 45 9.30 -3.83 1.89
CA THR A 45 10.67 -3.29 1.87
C THR A 45 10.65 -1.82 1.47
N ALA A 46 9.90 -1.48 0.43
CA ALA A 46 9.75 -0.11 -0.05
C ALA A 46 8.98 0.81 0.92
N SER A 47 8.25 0.26 1.89
CA SER A 47 7.47 1.02 2.88
C SER A 47 8.29 1.58 4.03
N ALA A 48 8.00 2.79 4.47
CA ALA A 48 8.52 3.38 5.70
C ALA A 48 7.69 2.94 6.92
N ALA A 49 8.21 3.17 8.13
CA ALA A 49 7.44 2.89 9.34
C ALA A 49 6.23 3.84 9.44
N GLY A 50 5.04 3.28 9.61
CA GLY A 50 3.77 4.03 9.61
C GLY A 50 3.01 3.97 8.28
N ASP A 51 3.61 3.42 7.23
CA ASP A 51 2.95 3.27 5.93
C ASP A 51 1.89 2.17 5.93
N THR A 52 1.04 2.22 4.91
CA THR A 52 0.00 1.22 4.65
C THR A 52 0.37 0.35 3.46
N VAL A 53 0.29 -0.96 3.63
CA VAL A 53 0.45 -1.95 2.57
C VAL A 53 -0.87 -2.68 2.38
N TYR A 54 -1.44 -2.60 1.18
CA TYR A 54 -2.62 -3.37 0.79
C TYR A 54 -2.22 -4.62 0.02
N ILE A 55 -2.68 -5.77 0.48
CA ILE A 55 -2.46 -7.06 -0.17
C ILE A 55 -3.72 -7.40 -0.96
N VAL A 56 -3.57 -7.42 -2.29
CA VAL A 56 -4.61 -7.85 -3.21
C VAL A 56 -4.80 -9.36 -3.06
N PRO A 57 -6.04 -9.85 -3.16
CA PRO A 57 -6.26 -11.28 -3.13
C PRO A 57 -5.82 -11.93 -4.44
N SER A 58 -5.10 -13.05 -4.31
CA SER A 58 -4.54 -13.75 -5.46
C SER A 58 -4.72 -15.25 -5.37
N TYR A 59 -4.72 -15.88 -6.54
CA TYR A 59 -4.66 -17.33 -6.71
C TYR A 59 -3.25 -17.89 -6.46
N THR A 60 -2.22 -17.05 -6.53
CA THR A 60 -0.82 -17.42 -6.29
C THR A 60 -0.39 -16.99 -4.89
N SER A 61 0.33 -17.86 -4.18
CA SER A 61 0.83 -17.54 -2.84
C SER A 61 1.85 -16.40 -2.86
N TYR A 62 1.74 -15.47 -1.91
CA TYR A 62 2.75 -14.44 -1.66
C TYR A 62 3.97 -14.94 -0.88
N GLY A 63 3.92 -16.18 -0.38
CA GLY A 63 5.00 -16.78 0.40
C GLY A 63 5.17 -16.16 1.80
N ASN A 64 6.34 -16.37 2.38
CA ASN A 64 6.67 -15.84 3.70
C ASN A 64 7.05 -14.36 3.59
N ILE A 65 6.57 -13.56 4.53
CA ILE A 65 6.91 -12.14 4.63
C ILE A 65 7.54 -11.85 6.00
N THR A 66 8.50 -10.92 6.02
CA THR A 66 9.16 -10.46 7.24
C THR A 66 8.90 -8.97 7.43
N ILE A 67 8.29 -8.61 8.57
CA ILE A 67 7.94 -7.23 8.92
C ILE A 67 8.77 -6.81 10.15
N ASN A 68 9.77 -5.96 9.92
CA ASN A 68 10.68 -5.45 10.97
C ASN A 68 10.37 -4.00 11.41
N LYS A 69 9.23 -3.45 10.96
CA LYS A 69 8.83 -2.07 11.20
C LYS A 69 7.31 -1.98 11.36
N ARG A 70 6.83 -0.96 12.05
CA ARG A 70 5.39 -0.74 12.22
C ARG A 70 4.76 -0.42 10.86
N LEU A 71 3.85 -1.26 10.37
CA LEU A 71 3.09 -1.06 9.15
C LEU A 71 1.61 -1.30 9.44
N VAL A 72 0.74 -0.64 8.66
CA VAL A 72 -0.67 -1.00 8.58
C VAL A 72 -0.83 -1.95 7.40
N VAL A 73 -1.23 -3.19 7.65
CA VAL A 73 -1.47 -4.17 6.59
C VAL A 73 -2.97 -4.35 6.41
N LEU A 74 -3.44 -4.11 5.19
CA LEU A 74 -4.83 -4.28 4.79
C LEU A 74 -4.93 -5.44 3.80
N GLY A 75 -5.94 -6.30 3.97
CA GLY A 75 -6.25 -7.37 3.02
C GLY A 75 -7.72 -7.31 2.60
N ALA A 76 -8.09 -8.05 1.57
CA ALA A 76 -9.47 -8.12 1.08
C ALA A 76 -10.47 -8.84 2.02
N GLY A 77 -10.02 -9.34 3.18
CA GLY A 77 -10.87 -10.03 4.15
C GLY A 77 -11.24 -11.45 3.74
N ILE A 78 -12.36 -11.97 4.27
CA ILE A 78 -12.78 -13.39 4.17
C ILE A 78 -13.10 -13.86 2.73
N LEU A 79 -13.29 -12.95 1.78
CA LEU A 79 -13.66 -13.28 0.39
C LEU A 79 -12.57 -12.84 -0.60
N PRO A 80 -11.40 -13.51 -0.63
CA PRO A 80 -10.33 -13.15 -1.55
C PRO A 80 -10.74 -13.34 -3.02
N ASN A 81 -11.64 -14.27 -3.32
CA ASN A 81 -12.07 -14.54 -4.70
C ASN A 81 -13.40 -13.91 -5.10
N ALA A 82 -13.92 -12.95 -4.32
CA ALA A 82 -15.01 -12.13 -4.80
C ALA A 82 -14.43 -11.15 -5.83
N ALA A 83 -14.12 -11.67 -7.03
CA ALA A 83 -14.43 -10.91 -8.23
C ALA A 83 -15.84 -10.38 -7.97
N VAL A 84 -15.91 -9.08 -7.78
CA VAL A 84 -17.13 -8.36 -7.54
C VAL A 84 -18.16 -8.90 -8.55
N GLN A 85 -19.06 -9.78 -8.08
CA GLN A 85 -20.24 -10.20 -8.82
C GLN A 85 -21.26 -9.04 -8.85
N THR A 86 -20.80 -7.78 -8.82
CA THR A 86 -21.63 -6.60 -9.09
C THR A 86 -21.55 -6.23 -10.57
N GLY A 87 -21.57 -7.25 -11.42
CA GLY A 87 -22.03 -7.15 -12.79
C GLY A 87 -23.40 -7.83 -12.89
N SER A 88 -24.46 -7.03 -12.77
CA SER A 88 -25.74 -7.19 -13.49
C SER A 88 -26.75 -8.31 -13.15
N ARG A 89 -27.00 -8.70 -11.88
CA ARG A 89 -28.22 -9.50 -11.57
C ARG A 89 -29.13 -9.00 -10.46
N TRP A 90 -29.01 -7.73 -10.07
CA TRP A 90 -30.01 -7.09 -9.21
C TRP A 90 -30.86 -6.15 -10.08
N CYS A 91 -32.12 -6.56 -10.32
CA CYS A 91 -33.14 -5.88 -11.13
C CYS A 91 -33.10 -6.14 -12.65
N SER A 92 -33.73 -7.24 -13.08
CA SER A 92 -34.67 -7.15 -14.19
C SER A 92 -36.07 -7.34 -13.61
N LYS A 93 -36.93 -6.36 -13.90
CA LYS A 93 -38.37 -6.42 -13.64
C LYS A 93 -39.02 -7.53 -14.45
#